data_AF-A0A963LW03-F1
#
_entry.id   AF-A0A963LW03-F1
#
_cell.length_a   1.000
_cell.length_b   1.000
_cell.length_c   1.000
_cell.angle_alpha   90.00
_cell.angle_beta   90.00
_cell.angle_gamma   90.00
#
_symmetry.space_group_name_H-M   'P 1'
#
loop_
_entity.id
_entity.type
_entity.pdbx_description
1 polymer ?
#
loop_
_entity_poly.entity_id
_entity_poly.type
_entity_poly.pdbx_seq_one_letter_code
_entity_poly.pdbx_strand_id
1 'polypeptide(L)'
;MSRKVCRRRHYPLINPIAMAIEGASITPDNLLDRLRLLELSALESFTTGRATIEDWKSIADVLNVAETMARAGVGPEVLEICQRVEAGLDESRDRHRRTGKMGLSGPAIQAVRDLIEYHDIQRTSVSRGKYEALIQKTRDRIRSAHPDLKRTVT
;
A
#
# COMPACT_ATOMS: atom_id res chain seq x y z
N MET A 1 11.96 50.03 -35.71
CA MET A 1 11.90 49.69 -34.28
C MET A 1 11.29 48.30 -34.11
N SER A 2 12.03 47.32 -33.59
CA SER A 2 11.52 45.97 -33.34
C SER A 2 10.71 45.96 -32.04
N ARG A 3 9.45 45.50 -32.08
CA ARG A 3 8.59 45.40 -30.90
C ARG A 3 9.09 44.26 -30.00
N LYS A 4 9.21 44.53 -28.70
CA LYS A 4 9.59 43.53 -27.69
C LYS A 4 8.56 42.39 -27.71
N VAL A 5 8.98 41.17 -28.04
CA VAL A 5 8.11 39.99 -28.02
C VAL A 5 8.46 39.12 -26.81
N CYS A 6 7.47 38.82 -25.97
CA CYS A 6 7.64 37.86 -24.87
C CYS A 6 7.45 36.43 -25.42
N ARG A 7 8.54 35.68 -25.56
CA ARG A 7 8.47 34.23 -25.86
C ARG A 7 8.25 33.47 -24.55
N ARG A 8 6.99 33.18 -24.22
CA ARG A 8 6.67 32.32 -23.07
C ARG A 8 7.16 30.90 -23.34
N ARG A 9 7.87 30.33 -22.36
CA ARG A 9 8.28 28.93 -22.37
C ARG A 9 7.02 28.07 -22.29
N HIS A 10 6.66 27.40 -23.39
CA HIS A 10 5.56 26.45 -23.40
C HIS A 10 6.07 25.16 -22.78
N TYR A 11 5.69 24.91 -21.53
CA TYR A 11 5.83 23.58 -20.94
C TYR A 11 4.84 22.68 -21.68
N PRO A 12 5.25 21.51 -22.21
CA PRO A 12 4.30 20.56 -22.73
C PRO A 12 3.32 20.22 -21.61
N LEU A 13 2.07 20.64 -21.79
CA LEU A 13 1.00 20.36 -20.85
C LEU A 13 0.78 18.85 -20.84
N ILE A 14 0.59 18.28 -19.65
CA ILE A 14 0.10 16.92 -19.52
C ILE A 14 -1.26 16.86 -20.23
N ASN A 15 -1.50 15.84 -21.07
CA ASN A 15 -2.76 15.69 -21.77
C ASN A 15 -3.88 15.37 -20.75
N PRO A 16 -4.79 16.31 -20.47
CA PRO A 16 -5.79 16.15 -19.41
C PRO A 16 -6.84 15.10 -19.78
N ILE A 17 -7.13 14.91 -21.06
CA ILE A 17 -8.08 13.92 -21.56
C ILE A 17 -7.50 12.51 -21.36
N ALA A 18 -6.24 12.32 -21.72
CA ALA A 18 -5.55 11.05 -21.49
C ALA A 18 -5.53 10.68 -20.00
N MET A 19 -5.21 11.64 -19.11
CA MET A 19 -5.26 11.40 -17.66
C MET A 19 -6.65 11.04 -17.15
N ALA A 20 -7.70 11.70 -17.66
CA ALA A 20 -9.07 11.40 -17.27
C ALA A 20 -9.47 9.98 -17.71
N ILE A 21 -9.09 9.57 -18.92
CA ILE A 21 -9.34 8.21 -19.43
C ILE A 21 -8.60 7.18 -18.59
N GLU A 22 -7.31 7.38 -18.33
CA GLU A 22 -6.50 6.46 -17.51
C GLU A 22 -7.04 6.37 -16.07
N GLY A 23 -7.45 7.49 -15.47
CA GLY A 23 -8.01 7.52 -14.12
C GLY A 23 -9.37 6.83 -14.02
N ALA A 24 -10.17 6.86 -15.09
CA ALA A 24 -11.45 6.17 -15.15
C ALA A 24 -11.31 4.66 -15.45
N SER A 25 -10.24 4.26 -16.15
CA SER A 25 -9.96 2.85 -16.45
C SER A 25 -9.61 2.03 -15.20
N ILE A 26 -9.83 0.72 -15.30
CA ILE A 26 -9.31 -0.25 -14.33
C ILE A 26 -7.79 -0.30 -14.50
N THR A 27 -7.06 -0.44 -13.39
CA THR A 27 -5.60 -0.55 -13.41
C THR A 27 -5.19 -1.79 -14.20
N PRO A 28 -4.24 -1.70 -15.15
CA PRO A 28 -3.83 -2.86 -15.93
C PRO A 28 -3.07 -3.88 -15.05
N ASP A 29 -3.30 -5.16 -15.32
CA ASP A 29 -2.81 -6.29 -14.51
C ASP A 29 -1.29 -6.26 -14.35
N ASN A 30 -0.54 -5.88 -15.39
CA ASN A 30 0.92 -5.85 -15.36
C ASN A 30 1.52 -4.88 -14.32
N LEU A 31 0.77 -3.86 -13.89
CA LEU A 31 1.18 -2.96 -12.81
C LEU A 31 0.83 -3.55 -11.44
N LEU A 32 -0.35 -4.18 -11.33
CA LEU A 32 -0.81 -4.84 -10.12
C LEU A 32 0.04 -6.08 -9.80
N ASP A 33 0.46 -6.83 -10.81
CA ASP A 33 1.32 -8.00 -10.68
C ASP A 33 2.67 -7.66 -10.05
N ARG A 34 3.24 -6.49 -10.35
CA ARG A 34 4.50 -6.06 -9.72
C ARG A 34 4.32 -5.83 -8.22
N LEU A 35 3.21 -5.22 -7.83
CA LEU A 35 2.87 -5.04 -6.42
C LEU A 35 2.64 -6.41 -5.77
N ARG A 36 1.87 -7.28 -6.42
CA ARG A 36 1.60 -8.65 -5.95
C ARG A 36 2.88 -9.46 -5.73
N LEU A 37 3.84 -9.38 -6.65
CA LEU A 37 5.10 -10.08 -6.53
C LEU A 37 5.91 -9.63 -5.32
N LEU A 38 5.91 -8.32 -5.02
CA LEU A 38 6.56 -7.77 -3.84
C LEU A 38 5.88 -8.28 -2.56
N GLU A 39 4.55 -8.28 -2.51
CA GLU A 39 3.75 -8.76 -1.38
C GLU A 39 3.97 -10.26 -1.10
N LEU A 40 3.95 -11.08 -2.16
CA LEU A 40 4.18 -12.51 -2.07
C LEU A 40 5.63 -12.85 -1.71
N SER A 41 6.60 -12.09 -2.24
CA SER A 41 8.00 -12.26 -1.88
C SER A 41 8.24 -11.93 -0.39
N ALA A 42 7.63 -10.87 0.13
CA ALA A 42 7.72 -10.54 1.55
C ALA A 42 7.11 -11.67 2.41
N LEU A 43 5.93 -12.17 2.05
CA LEU A 43 5.28 -13.29 2.73
C LEU A 43 6.14 -14.58 2.70
N GLU A 44 6.81 -14.86 1.58
CA GLU A 44 7.73 -15.99 1.46
C GLU A 44 8.95 -15.82 2.38
N SER A 45 9.52 -14.61 2.47
CA SER A 45 10.60 -14.29 3.41
C SER A 45 10.18 -14.54 4.88
N PHE A 46 8.94 -14.20 5.25
CA PHE A 46 8.39 -14.53 6.57
C PHE A 46 8.20 -16.02 6.79
N THR A 47 7.71 -16.74 5.77
CA THR A 47 7.48 -18.19 5.84
C THR A 47 8.80 -18.96 5.97
N THR A 48 9.86 -18.49 5.32
CA THR A 48 11.20 -19.12 5.33
C THR A 48 12.09 -18.64 6.48
N GLY A 49 11.62 -17.69 7.31
CA GLY A 49 12.38 -17.13 8.44
C GLY A 49 13.55 -16.24 8.03
N ARG A 50 13.54 -15.71 6.80
CA ARG A 50 14.55 -14.78 6.25
C ARG A 50 14.04 -13.34 6.15
N ALA A 51 12.89 -13.05 6.77
CA ALA A 51 12.28 -11.73 6.74
C ALA A 51 13.21 -10.63 7.24
N THR A 52 13.13 -9.51 6.55
CA THR A 52 13.83 -8.26 6.85
C THR A 52 12.84 -7.21 7.36
N ILE A 53 13.37 -6.07 7.81
CA ILE A 53 12.55 -4.92 8.18
C ILE A 53 11.78 -4.39 6.96
N GLU A 54 12.34 -4.52 5.76
CA GLU A 54 11.69 -4.07 4.52
C GLU A 54 10.49 -4.94 4.16
N ASP A 55 10.59 -6.26 4.37
CA ASP A 55 9.46 -7.18 4.19
C ASP A 55 8.32 -6.83 5.16
N TRP A 56 8.66 -6.50 6.42
CA TRP A 56 7.67 -6.06 7.41
C TRP A 56 6.98 -4.76 6.99
N LYS A 57 7.74 -3.78 6.49
CA LYS A 57 7.19 -2.50 5.97
C LYS A 57 6.26 -2.73 4.79
N SER A 58 6.65 -3.63 3.88
CA SER A 58 5.84 -3.99 2.71
C SER A 58 4.46 -4.52 3.11
N ILE A 59 4.40 -5.44 4.09
CA ILE A 59 3.11 -5.95 4.60
C ILE A 59 2.34 -4.85 5.35
N ALA A 60 3.02 -4.02 6.14
CA ALA A 60 2.37 -2.91 6.85
C ALA A 60 1.74 -1.90 5.88
N ASP A 61 2.39 -1.62 4.75
CA ASP A 61 1.85 -0.73 3.72
C ASP A 61 0.58 -1.30 3.07
N VAL A 62 0.57 -2.59 2.72
CA VAL A 62 -0.63 -3.28 2.22
C VAL A 62 -1.77 -3.19 3.23
N LEU A 63 -1.49 -3.51 4.49
CA LEU A 63 -2.45 -3.41 5.58
C LEU A 63 -3.05 -2.00 5.67
N ASN A 64 -2.21 -0.97 5.65
CA ASN A 64 -2.63 0.42 5.78
C ASN A 64 -3.53 0.86 4.62
N VAL A 65 -3.21 0.43 3.39
CA VAL A 65 -4.02 0.74 2.21
C VAL A 65 -5.33 -0.04 2.24
N ALA A 66 -5.29 -1.35 2.48
CA ALA A 66 -6.48 -2.21 2.56
C ALA A 66 -7.48 -1.70 3.61
N GLU A 67 -7.00 -1.33 4.80
CA GLU A 67 -7.84 -0.76 5.86
C GLU A 67 -8.47 0.58 5.43
N THR A 68 -7.70 1.43 4.74
CA THR A 68 -8.21 2.72 4.26
C THR A 68 -9.25 2.54 3.17
N MET A 69 -9.07 1.57 2.27
CA MET A 69 -10.04 1.19 1.25
C MET A 69 -11.33 0.67 1.88
N ALA A 70 -11.21 -0.22 2.86
CA ALA A 70 -12.33 -0.80 3.58
C ALA A 70 -13.15 0.26 4.32
N ARG A 71 -12.49 1.17 5.04
CA ARG A 71 -13.15 2.32 5.70
C ARG A 71 -13.79 3.30 4.71
N ALA A 72 -13.31 3.34 3.46
CA ALA A 72 -13.92 4.10 2.37
C ALA A 72 -15.07 3.36 1.66
N GLY A 73 -15.47 2.19 2.18
CA GLY A 73 -16.59 1.39 1.68
C GLY A 73 -16.21 0.40 0.57
N VAL A 74 -14.92 0.15 0.33
CA VAL A 74 -14.44 -0.83 -0.65
C VAL A 74 -13.93 -2.07 0.06
N GLY A 75 -14.70 -3.16 0.02
CA GLY A 75 -14.36 -4.41 0.69
C GLY A 75 -14.29 -4.29 2.22
N PRO A 76 -15.37 -3.89 2.93
CA PRO A 76 -15.41 -3.76 4.38
C PRO A 76 -15.13 -5.08 5.13
N GLU A 77 -15.34 -6.22 4.48
CA GLU A 77 -15.08 -7.56 5.01
C GLU A 77 -13.60 -7.79 5.38
N VAL A 78 -12.66 -7.07 4.75
CA VAL A 78 -11.23 -7.20 5.09
C VAL A 78 -10.89 -6.64 6.47
N LEU A 79 -11.75 -5.81 7.08
CA LEU A 79 -11.43 -5.12 8.34
C LEU A 79 -11.09 -6.09 9.49
N GLU A 80 -11.78 -7.22 9.57
CA GLU A 80 -11.48 -8.24 10.57
C GLU A 80 -10.08 -8.85 10.35
N ILE A 81 -9.75 -9.12 9.09
CA ILE A 81 -8.43 -9.64 8.69
C ILE A 81 -7.35 -8.60 8.99
N CYS A 82 -7.62 -7.32 8.71
CA CYS A 82 -6.71 -6.22 9.03
C CYS A 82 -6.36 -6.18 10.52
N GLN A 83 -7.34 -6.37 11.42
CA GLN A 83 -7.10 -6.41 12.86
C GLN A 83 -6.19 -7.58 13.27
N ARG A 84 -6.39 -8.76 12.67
CA ARG A 84 -5.55 -9.94 12.92
C ARG A 84 -4.11 -9.73 12.44
N VAL A 85 -3.94 -9.13 11.25
CA VAL A 85 -2.61 -8.81 10.71
C VAL A 85 -1.93 -7.73 11.55
N GLU A 86 -2.66 -6.69 11.99
CA GLU A 86 -2.14 -5.65 12.86
C GLU A 86 -1.56 -6.24 14.16
N ALA A 87 -2.33 -7.10 14.84
CA ALA A 87 -1.85 -7.78 16.04
C ALA A 87 -0.58 -8.62 15.77
N GLY A 88 -0.54 -9.32 14.63
CA GLY A 88 0.63 -10.10 14.22
C GLY A 88 1.87 -9.23 13.92
N LEU A 89 1.68 -8.08 13.27
CA LEU A 89 2.76 -7.13 12.99
C LEU A 89 3.30 -6.46 14.26
N ASP A 90 2.42 -6.13 15.22
CA ASP A 90 2.81 -5.60 16.53
C ASP A 90 3.62 -6.62 17.33
N GLU A 91 3.16 -7.87 17.40
CA GLU A 91 3.91 -8.97 18.02
C GLU A 91 5.28 -9.14 17.35
N SER A 92 5.33 -9.11 16.02
CA SER A 92 6.56 -9.21 15.24
C SER A 92 7.54 -8.08 15.57
N ARG A 93 7.05 -6.84 15.66
CA ARG A 93 7.85 -5.67 16.03
C ARG A 93 8.41 -5.82 17.44
N ASP A 94 7.59 -6.21 18.40
CA ASP A 94 8.00 -6.32 19.80
C ASP A 94 9.00 -7.47 20.00
N ARG A 95 8.80 -8.59 19.29
CA ARG A 95 9.78 -9.68 19.21
C ARG A 95 11.09 -9.23 18.57
N HIS A 96 11.03 -8.47 17.48
CA HIS A 96 12.21 -7.93 16.81
C HIS A 96 13.00 -7.01 17.75
N ARG A 97 12.33 -6.11 18.48
CA ARG A 97 12.99 -5.23 19.48
C ARG A 97 13.74 -6.03 20.55
N ARG A 98 13.23 -7.20 20.93
CA ARG A 98 13.86 -8.07 21.95
C ARG A 98 14.96 -8.98 21.42
N THR A 99 14.84 -9.47 20.19
CA THR A 99 15.67 -10.58 19.66
C THR A 99 16.52 -10.21 18.45
N GLY A 100 16.24 -9.06 17.82
CA GLY A 100 16.84 -8.62 16.56
C GLY A 100 16.40 -9.42 15.33
N LYS A 101 15.46 -10.36 15.47
CA LYS A 101 14.98 -11.22 14.36
C LYS A 101 13.55 -10.87 13.98
N MET A 102 13.31 -10.68 12.69
CA MET A 102 11.98 -10.45 12.15
C MET A 102 11.27 -11.77 11.87
N GLY A 103 10.00 -11.88 12.25
CA GLY A 103 9.25 -13.10 12.03
C GLY A 103 7.80 -12.99 12.50
N LEU A 104 6.92 -13.75 11.87
CA LEU A 104 5.50 -13.83 12.20
C LEU A 104 5.16 -15.20 12.78
N SER A 105 4.09 -15.25 13.58
CA SER A 105 3.51 -16.52 14.03
C SER A 105 2.75 -17.20 12.89
N GLY A 106 2.55 -18.52 12.96
CA GLY A 106 1.78 -19.26 11.94
C GLY A 106 0.39 -18.67 11.66
N PRO A 107 -0.42 -18.33 12.69
CA PRO A 107 -1.69 -17.65 12.50
C PRO A 107 -1.57 -16.29 11.83
N ALA A 108 -0.55 -15.50 12.17
CA ALA A 108 -0.31 -14.20 11.53
C ALA A 108 0.09 -14.35 10.06
N ILE A 109 0.88 -15.38 9.70
CA ILE A 109 1.21 -15.70 8.30
C ILE A 109 -0.06 -16.02 7.51
N GLN A 110 -0.99 -16.79 8.09
CA GLN A 110 -2.28 -17.07 7.43
C GLN A 110 -3.11 -15.80 7.27
N ALA A 111 -3.20 -14.95 8.31
CA ALA A 111 -3.91 -13.68 8.21
C ALA A 111 -3.32 -12.75 7.12
N VAL A 112 -2.00 -12.75 6.93
CA VAL A 112 -1.36 -11.99 5.83
C VAL A 112 -1.70 -12.57 4.46
N ARG A 113 -1.78 -13.90 4.31
CA ARG A 113 -2.24 -14.54 3.07
C ARG A 113 -3.64 -14.06 2.71
N ASP A 114 -4.54 -14.12 3.69
CA ASP A 114 -5.92 -13.69 3.51
C ASP A 114 -5.95 -12.18 3.15
N LEU A 115 -5.16 -11.34 3.83
CA LEU A 115 -5.07 -9.90 3.54
C LEU A 115 -4.67 -9.63 2.09
N ILE A 116 -3.63 -10.31 1.58
CA ILE A 116 -3.15 -10.12 0.20
C ILE A 116 -4.23 -10.52 -0.81
N GLU A 117 -4.95 -11.62 -0.55
CA GLU A 117 -6.03 -12.09 -1.42
C GLU A 117 -7.21 -11.11 -1.46
N TYR A 118 -7.69 -10.66 -0.30
CA TYR A 118 -8.75 -9.67 -0.24
C TYR A 118 -8.32 -8.33 -0.82
N HIS A 119 -7.07 -7.92 -0.61
CA HIS A 119 -6.56 -6.67 -1.19
C HIS A 119 -6.47 -6.71 -2.72
N ASP A 120 -6.17 -7.88 -3.29
CA ASP A 120 -6.20 -8.08 -4.75
C ASP A 120 -7.62 -7.92 -5.33
N ILE A 121 -8.63 -8.42 -4.63
CA ILE A 121 -10.03 -8.19 -5.01
C ILE A 121 -10.41 -6.71 -4.85
N GLN A 122 -9.99 -6.07 -3.77
CA GLN A 122 -10.26 -4.63 -3.54
C GLN A 122 -9.70 -3.75 -4.66
N ARG A 123 -8.44 -3.96 -5.06
CA ARG A 123 -7.75 -3.12 -6.06
C ARG A 123 -8.26 -3.32 -7.48
N THR A 124 -8.76 -4.51 -7.81
CA THR A 124 -9.39 -4.82 -9.10
C THR A 124 -10.85 -4.32 -9.16
N SER A 125 -11.48 -4.09 -8.02
CA SER A 125 -12.88 -3.62 -7.92
C SER A 125 -13.06 -2.10 -8.02
N VAL A 126 -11.98 -1.32 -8.24
CA VAL A 126 -12.03 0.15 -8.29
C VAL A 126 -11.32 0.69 -9.53
N SER A 127 -11.72 1.89 -9.98
CA SER A 127 -10.95 2.60 -11.01
C SER A 127 -9.58 3.00 -10.50
N ARG A 128 -8.61 3.13 -11.42
CA ARG A 128 -7.24 3.53 -11.11
C ARG A 128 -7.18 4.85 -10.32
N GLY A 129 -7.94 5.86 -10.75
CA GLY A 129 -7.99 7.16 -10.07
C GLY A 129 -8.54 7.07 -8.64
N LYS A 130 -9.53 6.20 -8.40
CA LYS A 130 -10.05 5.96 -7.04
C LYS A 130 -9.00 5.25 -6.18
N TYR A 131 -8.30 4.28 -6.72
CA TYR A 131 -7.23 3.57 -6.02
C TYR A 131 -6.07 4.51 -5.64
N GLU A 132 -5.59 5.31 -6.59
CA GLU A 132 -4.53 6.31 -6.37
C GLU A 132 -4.94 7.35 -5.30
N ALA A 133 -6.20 7.81 -5.32
CA ALA A 133 -6.72 8.72 -4.30
C ALA A 133 -6.75 8.08 -2.90
N LEU A 134 -7.09 6.79 -2.79
CA LEU A 134 -7.08 6.06 -1.52
C LEU A 134 -5.66 5.81 -1.00
N ILE A 135 -4.71 5.53 -1.88
CA ILE A 135 -3.28 5.47 -1.53
C ILE A 135 -2.81 6.83 -0.99
N GLN A 136 -3.16 7.93 -1.67
CA GLN A 136 -2.76 9.26 -1.21
C GLN A 136 -3.40 9.60 0.15
N LYS A 137 -4.69 9.29 0.33
CA LYS A 137 -5.37 9.42 1.62
C LYS A 137 -4.68 8.62 2.73
N THR A 138 -4.20 7.42 2.42
CA THR A 138 -3.44 6.58 3.35
C THR A 138 -2.13 7.26 3.74
N ARG A 139 -1.37 7.79 2.77
CA ARG A 139 -0.12 8.52 3.02
C ARG A 139 -0.35 9.76 3.87
N ASP A 140 -1.40 10.53 3.58
CA ASP A 140 -1.73 11.75 4.33
C ASP A 140 -2.13 11.39 5.77
N ARG A 141 -2.90 10.31 5.97
CA ARG A 141 -3.22 9.75 7.29
C ARG A 141 -1.95 9.42 8.06
N ILE A 142 -1.03 8.62 7.48
CA ILE A 142 0.23 8.23 8.12
C ILE A 142 1.10 9.45 8.42
N ARG A 143 1.16 10.43 7.50
CA ARG A 143 1.94 11.66 7.69
C ARG A 143 1.41 12.51 8.84
N SER A 144 0.09 12.61 8.96
CA SER A 144 -0.60 13.35 10.01
C SER A 144 -0.59 12.66 11.38
N ALA A 145 -0.37 11.35 11.42
CA ALA A 145 -0.26 10.60 12.67
C ALA A 145 0.98 11.02 13.49
N HIS A 146 0.86 11.03 14.81
CA HIS A 146 1.97 11.29 15.73
C HIS A 146 3.13 10.30 15.44
N PRO A 147 4.41 10.73 15.47
CA PRO A 147 5.55 9.88 15.13
C PRO A 147 5.55 8.50 15.81
N ASP A 148 5.14 8.44 17.08
CA ASP A 148 5.08 7.19 17.85
C ASP A 148 3.99 6.20 17.39
N LEU A 149 2.96 6.70 16.69
CA LEU A 149 1.87 5.89 16.12
C LEU A 149 2.17 5.45 14.69
N LYS A 150 3.25 5.96 14.09
CA LYS A 150 3.64 5.53 12.75
C LYS A 150 4.16 4.11 12.84
N ARG A 151 3.53 3.21 12.09
CA ARG A 151 4.02 1.85 11.85
C ARG A 151 5.25 1.88 10.94
N THR A 152 6.25 2.69 11.28
CA THR A 152 7.55 2.81 10.60
C THR A 152 8.64 2.52 11.61
N VAL A 153 9.39 1.45 11.38
CA VAL A 153 10.68 1.24 12.03
C VAL A 153 11.67 2.21 11.37
N THR A 154 12.09 3.24 12.12
CA THR A 154 13.30 4.03 11.84
C THR A 154 14.51 3.12 11.84
#